data_AF-A0A1G0UE13-F1
#
_entry.id   AF-A0A1G0UE13-F1
#
_cell.length_a   1.000
_cell.length_b   1.000
_cell.length_c   1.000
_cell.angle_alpha   90.00
_cell.angle_beta   90.00
_cell.angle_gamma   90.00
#
_symmetry.space_group_name_H-M   'P 1'
#
loop_
_entity.id
_entity.type
_entity.pdbx_description
1 polymer ?
#
loop_
_entity_poly.entity_id
_entity_poly.type
_entity_poly.pdbx_seq_one_letter_code
_entity_poly.pdbx_strand_id
1 'polypeptide(L)'
;MASHIPYDALMIMVNHSRYGGGGIYNLFSTFTTDNQWHEYLFLHEFGHSFAGLADEYYTSDVAYNEFFHIDVEPVEPNITALINNEAKWEKILSEGIEIPTLWEKELFDSLDLKWQAERQALNDKIAELKKNKVSESEIFKAQEEYNLKDKEHSVDVDKFLHNSKYWGRVGAFEGAGYESKGLFRPMIDCLMFSKGNKPFCKACENAIIRMMKSYIE
;
A
#
# COMPACT_ATOMS: atom_id res chain seq x y z
N MET A 1 -10.63 7.25 29.72
CA MET A 1 -9.38 7.44 28.95
C MET A 1 -8.82 6.08 28.61
N ALA A 2 -8.12 5.93 27.47
CA ALA A 2 -7.48 4.67 27.08
C ALA A 2 -6.55 4.11 28.17
N SER A 3 -5.99 4.98 29.02
CA SER A 3 -5.21 4.65 30.22
C SER A 3 -5.90 3.77 31.27
N HIS A 4 -7.21 3.51 31.16
CA HIS A 4 -7.98 2.74 32.14
C HIS A 4 -8.52 1.41 31.60
N ILE A 5 -8.23 1.06 30.34
CA ILE A 5 -8.71 -0.16 29.70
C ILE A 5 -7.48 -0.92 29.19
N PRO A 6 -7.40 -2.26 29.38
CA PRO A 6 -6.33 -3.04 28.77
C PRO A 6 -6.40 -2.99 27.24
N TYR A 7 -5.27 -2.76 26.58
CA TYR A 7 -5.14 -2.81 25.12
C TYR A 7 -3.72 -3.21 24.74
N ASP A 8 -3.59 -3.93 23.62
CA ASP A 8 -2.31 -4.28 23.01
C ASP A 8 -2.06 -3.52 21.70
N ALA A 9 -3.13 -3.05 21.05
CA ALA A 9 -3.09 -2.25 19.83
C ALA A 9 -3.99 -1.02 19.96
N LEU A 10 -3.54 0.11 19.40
CA LEU A 10 -4.26 1.38 19.43
C LEU A 10 -4.64 1.81 18.01
N MET A 11 -5.93 2.09 17.81
CA MET A 11 -6.48 2.58 16.55
C MET A 11 -7.21 3.91 16.76
N ILE A 12 -6.89 4.90 15.95
CA ILE A 12 -7.41 6.27 16.04
C ILE A 12 -8.25 6.55 14.80
N MET A 13 -9.56 6.59 15.01
CA MET A 13 -10.55 6.89 13.98
C MET A 13 -10.73 8.40 13.85
N VAL A 14 -10.47 8.94 12.66
CA VAL A 14 -10.60 10.37 12.37
C VAL A 14 -11.87 10.61 11.57
N ASN A 15 -12.84 11.31 12.17
CA ASN A 15 -14.08 11.70 11.51
C ASN A 15 -13.85 12.84 10.52
N HIS A 16 -13.36 12.50 9.33
CA HIS A 16 -13.06 13.44 8.26
C HIS A 16 -13.09 12.75 6.90
N SER A 17 -13.46 13.48 5.84
CA SER A 17 -13.67 12.92 4.51
C SER A 17 -12.45 12.96 3.58
N ARG A 18 -11.48 13.83 3.88
CA ARG A 18 -10.18 13.83 3.18
C ARG A 18 -9.45 12.52 3.46
N TYR A 19 -9.07 11.81 2.40
CA TYR A 19 -8.19 10.65 2.47
C TYR A 19 -6.93 10.92 3.29
N GLY A 20 -6.62 10.01 4.20
CA GLY A 20 -5.43 10.07 5.03
C GLY A 20 -5.44 9.00 6.11
N GLY A 21 -4.25 8.51 6.43
CA GLY A 21 -3.98 7.50 7.43
C GLY A 21 -2.47 7.39 7.68
N GLY A 22 -2.12 6.54 8.62
CA GLY A 22 -0.74 6.17 8.92
C GLY A 22 -0.70 5.15 10.05
N GLY A 23 0.15 4.14 9.91
CA GLY A 23 0.41 3.11 10.91
C GLY A 23 1.89 2.97 11.18
N ILE A 24 2.28 2.92 12.45
CA ILE A 24 3.66 2.67 12.87
C ILE A 24 3.66 1.46 13.80
N TYR A 25 4.56 0.51 13.52
CA TYR A 25 4.67 -0.76 14.24
C TYR A 25 4.73 -0.55 15.76
N ASN A 26 3.84 -1.23 16.50
CA ASN A 26 3.70 -1.18 17.96
C ASN A 26 3.49 0.22 18.56
N LEU A 27 3.01 1.19 17.77
CA LEU A 27 2.70 2.54 18.25
C LEU A 27 1.20 2.81 18.17
N PHE A 28 0.68 3.12 16.97
CA PHE A 28 -0.74 3.25 16.68
C PHE A 28 -1.00 3.22 15.18
N SER A 29 -2.26 2.96 14.83
CA SER A 29 -2.81 3.18 13.49
C SER A 29 -3.79 4.35 13.52
N THR A 30 -3.73 5.22 12.52
CA THR A 30 -4.66 6.33 12.30
C THR A 30 -5.28 6.19 10.93
N PHE A 31 -6.58 6.43 10.80
CA PHE A 31 -7.25 6.42 9.51
C PHE A 31 -8.52 7.28 9.54
N THR A 32 -8.88 7.80 8.38
CA THR A 32 -10.10 8.57 8.19
C THR A 32 -11.29 7.66 7.93
N THR A 33 -12.46 7.98 8.49
CA THR A 33 -13.64 7.10 8.44
C THR A 33 -14.69 7.50 7.40
N ASP A 34 -14.69 8.76 6.95
CA ASP A 34 -15.72 9.32 6.06
C ASP A 34 -15.22 9.48 4.62
N ASN A 35 -14.39 8.54 4.17
CA ASN A 35 -13.81 8.55 2.82
C ASN A 35 -14.04 7.22 2.11
N GLN A 36 -14.08 7.23 0.78
CA GLN A 36 -14.40 6.05 -0.03
C GLN A 36 -13.43 4.86 0.14
N TRP A 37 -12.25 5.06 0.73
CA TRP A 37 -11.23 4.05 0.97
C TRP A 37 -11.12 3.62 2.43
N HIS A 38 -12.09 3.94 3.29
CA HIS A 38 -11.98 3.69 4.73
C HIS A 38 -11.70 2.23 5.11
N GLU A 39 -12.29 1.25 4.40
CA GLU A 39 -12.06 -0.18 4.67
C GLU A 39 -10.63 -0.59 4.31
N TYR A 40 -10.14 -0.13 3.16
CA TYR A 40 -8.77 -0.31 2.71
C TYR A 40 -7.79 0.31 3.71
N LEU A 41 -7.98 1.60 4.05
CA LEU A 41 -7.11 2.33 4.97
C LEU A 41 -7.06 1.65 6.34
N PHE A 42 -8.21 1.27 6.89
CA PHE A 42 -8.26 0.58 8.17
C PHE A 42 -7.34 -0.66 8.20
N LEU A 43 -7.48 -1.55 7.22
CA LEU A 43 -6.73 -2.80 7.18
C LEU A 43 -5.25 -2.59 6.82
N HIS A 44 -4.96 -1.70 5.86
CA HIS A 44 -3.60 -1.36 5.43
C HIS A 44 -2.78 -0.78 6.59
N GLU A 45 -3.32 0.25 7.26
CA GLU A 45 -2.63 0.91 8.38
C GLU A 45 -2.52 0.00 9.60
N PHE A 46 -3.50 -0.90 9.79
CA PHE A 46 -3.39 -1.94 10.81
C PHE A 46 -2.25 -2.92 10.49
N GLY A 47 -2.07 -3.29 9.21
CA GLY A 47 -0.95 -4.12 8.75
C GLY A 47 0.42 -3.58 9.19
N HIS A 48 0.65 -2.28 9.03
CA HIS A 48 1.84 -1.61 9.55
C HIS A 48 1.92 -1.67 11.08
N SER A 49 0.87 -1.18 11.76
CA SER A 49 0.91 -0.98 13.21
C SER A 49 0.99 -2.28 14.01
N PHE A 50 0.39 -3.36 13.49
CA PHE A 50 0.27 -4.63 14.18
C PHE A 50 1.35 -5.62 13.75
N ALA A 51 1.52 -5.84 12.44
CA ALA A 51 2.39 -6.88 11.92
C ALA A 51 3.75 -6.37 11.40
N GLY A 52 3.99 -5.06 11.44
CA GLY A 52 5.24 -4.47 10.96
C GLY A 52 5.47 -4.70 9.47
N LEU A 53 4.39 -4.71 8.68
CA LEU A 53 4.47 -4.84 7.23
C LEU A 53 5.00 -3.53 6.65
N ALA A 54 5.84 -3.61 5.61
CA ALA A 54 6.20 -2.47 4.79
C ALA A 54 5.12 -2.20 3.74
N ASP A 55 5.14 -0.99 3.19
CA ASP A 55 4.47 -0.71 1.93
C ASP A 55 5.12 -1.49 0.79
N GLU A 56 4.29 -2.12 -0.02
CA GLU A 56 4.74 -2.85 -1.21
C GLU A 56 4.70 -1.96 -2.46
N TYR A 57 4.02 -0.81 -2.42
CA TYR A 57 4.04 0.15 -3.54
C TYR A 57 5.35 0.90 -3.64
N TYR A 58 5.65 1.37 -4.84
CA TYR A 58 6.92 2.05 -5.16
C TYR A 58 6.75 3.30 -6.03
N THR A 59 5.52 3.65 -6.41
CA THR A 59 5.21 4.75 -7.32
C THR A 59 4.64 5.99 -6.63
N SER A 60 4.53 5.95 -5.30
CA SER A 60 4.01 7.08 -4.52
C SER A 60 5.04 8.20 -4.36
N ASP A 61 4.61 9.45 -4.49
CA ASP A 61 5.35 10.60 -3.98
C ASP A 61 5.42 10.54 -2.46
N VAL A 62 6.49 9.98 -1.90
CA VAL A 62 6.75 9.96 -0.46
C VAL A 62 7.50 11.20 0.00
N ALA A 63 7.22 11.63 1.23
CA ALA A 63 7.99 12.67 1.92
C ALA A 63 9.36 12.16 2.44
N TYR A 64 9.60 10.85 2.35
CA TYR A 64 10.79 10.19 2.88
C TYR A 64 11.67 9.73 1.72
N ASN A 65 12.71 10.50 1.43
CA ASN A 65 13.79 10.03 0.56
C ASN A 65 14.65 9.03 1.35
N GLU A 66 15.00 7.89 0.74
CA GLU A 66 15.96 6.89 1.25
C GLU A 66 15.53 6.13 2.52
N PHE A 67 14.26 5.71 2.61
CA PHE A 67 13.79 4.93 3.77
C PHE A 67 14.42 3.52 3.83
N PHE A 68 14.65 2.89 2.67
CA PHE A 68 15.31 1.60 2.57
C PHE A 68 16.61 1.71 1.77
N HIS A 69 17.64 1.01 2.23
CA HIS A 69 18.90 0.88 1.51
C HIS A 69 18.93 -0.46 0.79
N ILE A 70 19.08 -0.46 -0.54
CA ILE A 70 19.00 -1.67 -1.39
C ILE A 70 20.16 -2.67 -1.15
N ASP A 71 21.21 -2.26 -0.44
CA ASP A 71 22.32 -3.10 -0.02
C ASP A 71 22.13 -3.70 1.38
N VAL A 72 21.02 -3.39 2.05
CA VAL A 72 20.67 -3.90 3.38
C VAL A 72 19.33 -4.61 3.31
N GLU A 73 19.27 -5.85 3.79
CA GLU A 73 18.02 -6.59 3.85
C GLU A 73 17.04 -5.90 4.83
N PRO A 74 15.84 -5.49 4.39
CA PRO A 74 14.86 -4.85 5.27
C PRO A 74 14.47 -5.74 6.45
N VAL A 75 13.98 -5.19 7.55
CA VAL A 75 13.47 -6.01 8.67
C VAL A 75 12.05 -6.51 8.41
N GLU A 76 11.32 -5.81 7.57
CA GLU A 76 9.94 -6.04 7.25
C GLU A 76 9.78 -7.34 6.46
N PRO A 77 8.76 -8.16 6.77
CA PRO A 77 8.66 -9.53 6.30
C PRO A 77 8.15 -9.66 4.86
N ASN A 78 7.58 -8.59 4.30
CA ASN A 78 6.89 -8.60 3.00
C ASN A 78 7.61 -7.81 1.90
N ILE A 79 8.84 -7.36 2.16
CA ILE A 79 9.74 -6.83 1.14
C ILE A 79 11.14 -7.41 1.34
N THR A 80 11.96 -7.44 0.30
CA THR A 80 13.33 -7.94 0.36
C THR A 80 14.25 -7.16 -0.57
N ALA A 81 15.52 -7.00 -0.19
CA ALA A 81 16.58 -6.51 -1.08
C ALA A 81 17.18 -7.64 -1.93
N LEU A 82 16.68 -8.87 -1.74
CA LEU A 82 17.06 -10.07 -2.47
C LEU A 82 18.57 -10.33 -2.42
N ILE A 83 19.17 -10.09 -1.25
CA ILE A 83 20.59 -10.35 -0.99
C ILE A 83 20.87 -11.83 -1.26
N ASN A 84 21.93 -12.11 -2.03
CA ASN A 84 22.31 -13.46 -2.48
C ASN A 84 21.26 -14.20 -3.33
N ASN A 85 20.28 -13.50 -3.91
CA ASN A 85 19.13 -14.09 -4.61
C ASN A 85 18.16 -14.87 -3.71
N GLU A 86 18.16 -14.58 -2.40
CA GLU A 86 17.32 -15.27 -1.40
C GLU A 86 16.14 -14.36 -1.01
N ALA A 87 14.90 -14.87 -1.15
CA ALA A 87 13.70 -14.13 -0.77
C ALA A 87 13.27 -14.51 0.65
N LYS A 88 12.82 -13.56 1.49
CA LYS A 88 12.39 -13.88 2.88
C LYS A 88 11.31 -14.97 3.01
N TRP A 89 10.54 -15.22 1.96
CA TRP A 89 9.43 -16.16 1.91
C TRP A 89 9.73 -17.41 1.06
N GLU A 90 10.98 -17.86 0.97
CA GLU A 90 11.39 -19.02 0.14
C GLU A 90 10.48 -20.25 0.31
N LYS A 91 10.09 -20.54 1.55
CA LYS A 91 9.29 -21.72 1.92
C LYS A 91 7.90 -21.75 1.28
N ILE A 92 7.42 -20.63 0.76
CA ILE A 92 6.10 -20.50 0.13
C ILE A 92 6.17 -20.02 -1.32
N LEU A 93 7.36 -20.01 -1.93
CA LEU A 93 7.51 -19.74 -3.35
C LEU A 93 6.68 -20.72 -4.18
N SER A 94 6.06 -20.21 -5.24
CA SER A 94 5.32 -21.05 -6.16
C SER A 94 6.27 -21.94 -6.97
N GLU A 95 5.88 -23.20 -7.18
CA GLU A 95 6.67 -24.15 -7.95
C GLU A 95 7.03 -23.59 -9.34
N GLY A 96 8.31 -23.72 -9.71
CA GLY A 96 8.83 -23.25 -10.99
C GLY A 96 8.83 -21.74 -11.20
N ILE A 97 8.76 -20.93 -10.13
CA ILE A 97 8.92 -19.48 -10.25
C ILE A 97 10.39 -19.08 -10.31
N GLU A 98 10.73 -18.16 -11.21
CA GLU A 98 12.07 -17.58 -11.34
C GLU A 98 12.26 -16.44 -10.33
N ILE A 99 13.50 -16.27 -9.85
CA ILE A 99 13.90 -15.23 -8.89
C ILE A 99 15.09 -14.44 -9.49
N PRO A 100 14.95 -13.12 -9.70
CA PRO A 100 13.73 -12.33 -9.53
C PRO A 100 12.63 -12.72 -10.53
N THR A 101 11.38 -12.49 -10.16
CA THR A 101 10.21 -12.80 -11.01
C THR A 101 9.89 -11.61 -11.91
N LEU A 102 10.24 -11.73 -13.20
CA LEU A 102 9.93 -10.71 -14.20
C LEU A 102 8.42 -10.58 -14.41
N TRP A 103 7.90 -9.37 -14.31
CA TRP A 103 6.48 -9.06 -14.49
C TRP A 103 6.28 -7.88 -15.43
N GLU A 104 5.04 -7.52 -15.71
CA GLU A 104 4.64 -6.45 -16.63
C GLU A 104 4.97 -5.02 -16.11
N LYS A 105 6.11 -4.84 -15.43
CA LYS A 105 6.52 -3.64 -14.71
C LYS A 105 6.61 -2.40 -15.60
N GLU A 106 7.28 -2.49 -16.75
CA GLU A 106 7.44 -1.32 -17.65
C GLU A 106 6.10 -0.75 -18.10
N LEU A 107 5.13 -1.64 -18.36
CA LEU A 107 3.78 -1.24 -18.73
C LEU A 107 3.04 -0.63 -17.52
N PHE A 108 3.18 -1.24 -16.34
CA PHE A 108 2.64 -0.69 -15.09
C PHE A 108 3.19 0.72 -14.80
N ASP A 109 4.51 0.90 -14.85
CA ASP A 109 5.18 2.19 -14.66
C ASP A 109 4.65 3.25 -15.64
N SER A 110 4.47 2.89 -16.92
CA SER A 110 3.94 3.81 -17.92
C SER A 110 2.47 4.21 -17.65
N LEU A 111 1.65 3.31 -17.11
CA LEU A 111 0.26 3.60 -16.75
C LEU A 111 0.18 4.46 -15.49
N ASP A 112 1.01 4.14 -14.49
CA ASP A 112 1.09 4.90 -13.25
C ASP A 112 1.55 6.34 -13.51
N LEU A 113 2.60 6.56 -14.29
CA LEU A 113 3.07 7.92 -14.63
C LEU A 113 1.98 8.79 -15.27
N LYS A 114 1.14 8.21 -16.12
CA LYS A 114 0.00 8.93 -16.73
C LYS A 114 -1.03 9.30 -15.67
N TRP A 115 -1.33 8.37 -14.76
CA TRP A 115 -2.24 8.60 -13.67
C TRP A 115 -1.72 9.65 -12.68
N GLN A 116 -0.45 9.62 -12.29
CA GLN A 116 0.13 10.62 -11.38
C GLN A 116 -0.01 12.03 -11.96
N ALA A 117 0.24 12.22 -13.27
CA ALA A 117 0.06 13.50 -13.93
C ALA A 117 -1.41 13.99 -13.89
N GLU A 118 -2.36 13.09 -14.13
CA GLU A 118 -3.79 13.41 -14.05
C GLU A 118 -4.23 13.72 -12.61
N ARG A 119 -3.80 12.89 -11.66
CA ARG A 119 -4.05 13.04 -10.22
C ARG A 119 -3.51 14.37 -9.70
N GLN A 120 -2.31 14.75 -10.13
CA GLN A 120 -1.70 16.03 -9.78
C GLN A 120 -2.53 17.20 -10.29
N ALA A 121 -2.96 17.16 -11.57
CA ALA A 121 -3.81 18.20 -12.14
C ALA A 121 -5.16 18.35 -11.41
N LEU A 122 -5.79 17.24 -11.01
CA LEU A 122 -7.03 17.25 -10.23
C LEU A 122 -6.82 17.85 -8.83
N ASN A 123 -5.72 17.48 -8.16
CA ASN A 123 -5.38 18.01 -6.85
C ASN A 123 -5.07 19.52 -6.91
N ASP A 124 -4.34 19.97 -7.92
CA ASP A 124 -4.02 21.39 -8.14
C ASP A 124 -5.29 22.21 -8.38
N LYS A 125 -6.23 21.68 -9.19
CA LYS A 125 -7.56 22.28 -9.38
C LYS A 125 -8.29 22.43 -8.06
N ILE A 126 -8.35 21.39 -7.23
CA ILE A 126 -9.01 21.44 -5.91
C ILE A 126 -8.31 22.45 -4.99
N ALA A 127 -6.98 22.48 -4.97
CA ALA A 127 -6.20 23.40 -4.16
C ALA A 127 -6.42 24.86 -4.58
N GLU A 128 -6.48 25.14 -5.88
CA GLU A 128 -6.78 26.46 -6.43
C GLU A 128 -8.18 26.93 -6.07
N LEU A 129 -9.20 26.07 -6.22
CA LEU A 129 -10.58 26.39 -5.83
C LEU A 129 -10.68 26.75 -4.34
N LYS A 130 -10.00 26.00 -3.47
CA LYS A 130 -9.93 26.28 -2.03
C LYS A 130 -9.20 27.58 -1.73
N LYS A 131 -8.06 27.83 -2.39
CA LYS A 131 -7.25 29.05 -2.22
C LYS A 131 -8.04 30.30 -2.62
N ASN A 132 -8.80 30.22 -3.72
CA ASN A 132 -9.62 31.31 -4.22
C ASN A 132 -10.96 31.45 -3.49
N LYS A 133 -11.24 30.62 -2.47
CA LYS A 133 -12.47 30.62 -1.66
C LYS A 133 -13.73 30.56 -2.53
N VAL A 134 -13.67 29.75 -3.58
CA VAL A 134 -14.81 29.46 -4.45
C VAL A 134 -15.91 28.77 -3.64
N SER A 135 -17.15 28.75 -4.15
CA SER A 135 -18.29 28.17 -3.43
C SER A 135 -18.03 26.72 -3.00
N GLU A 136 -18.54 26.34 -1.83
CA GLU A 136 -18.39 24.97 -1.30
C GLU A 136 -18.94 23.92 -2.28
N SER A 137 -20.00 24.25 -3.02
CA SER A 137 -20.59 23.37 -4.03
C SER A 137 -19.63 23.06 -5.19
N GLU A 138 -18.85 24.04 -5.64
CA GLU A 138 -17.89 23.84 -6.73
C GLU A 138 -16.66 23.06 -6.26
N ILE A 139 -16.18 23.34 -5.04
CA ILE A 139 -15.11 22.55 -4.41
C ILE A 139 -15.54 21.09 -4.24
N PHE A 140 -16.77 20.87 -3.76
CA PHE A 140 -17.35 19.55 -3.60
C PHE A 140 -17.43 18.80 -4.95
N LYS A 141 -17.91 19.43 -6.01
CA LYS A 141 -17.96 18.82 -7.35
C LYS A 141 -16.57 18.40 -7.85
N ALA A 142 -15.55 19.24 -7.64
CA ALA A 142 -14.18 18.90 -8.03
C ALA A 142 -13.61 17.73 -7.20
N GLN A 143 -13.95 17.65 -5.92
CA GLN A 143 -13.57 16.52 -5.06
C GLN A 143 -14.30 15.23 -5.45
N GLU A 144 -15.57 15.31 -5.83
CA GLU A 144 -16.31 14.15 -6.35
C GLU A 144 -15.77 13.67 -7.70
N GLU A 145 -15.39 14.59 -8.59
CA GLU A 145 -14.71 14.26 -9.85
C GLU A 145 -13.40 13.52 -9.59
N TYR A 146 -12.57 14.02 -8.66
CA TYR A 146 -11.36 13.33 -8.22
C TYR A 146 -11.67 11.94 -7.65
N ASN A 147 -12.67 11.85 -6.76
CA ASN A 147 -13.02 10.60 -6.09
C ASN A 147 -13.44 9.53 -7.09
N LEU A 148 -14.26 9.89 -8.08
CA LEU A 148 -14.69 8.99 -9.15
C LEU A 148 -13.50 8.48 -9.96
N LYS A 149 -12.62 9.38 -10.40
CA LYS A 149 -11.43 9.00 -11.18
C LYS A 149 -10.44 8.13 -10.40
N ASP A 150 -10.22 8.41 -9.11
CA ASP A 150 -9.36 7.59 -8.24
C ASP A 150 -9.91 6.17 -8.10
N LYS A 151 -11.24 6.02 -8.04
CA LYS A 151 -11.91 4.72 -8.00
C LYS A 151 -11.85 3.98 -9.33
N GLU A 152 -12.08 4.67 -10.44
CA GLU A 152 -11.94 4.10 -11.79
C GLU A 152 -10.50 3.61 -12.03
N HIS A 153 -9.51 4.41 -11.65
CA HIS A 153 -8.11 4.03 -11.75
C HIS A 153 -7.79 2.80 -10.90
N SER A 154 -8.24 2.74 -9.64
CA SER A 154 -8.06 1.55 -8.80
C SER A 154 -8.66 0.29 -9.44
N VAL A 155 -9.84 0.40 -10.07
CA VAL A 155 -10.46 -0.72 -10.80
C VAL A 155 -9.62 -1.15 -12.00
N ASP A 156 -9.00 -0.21 -12.71
CA ASP A 156 -8.14 -0.53 -13.86
C ASP A 156 -6.80 -1.14 -13.43
N VAL A 157 -6.23 -0.69 -12.31
CA VAL A 157 -5.08 -1.34 -11.66
C VAL A 157 -5.41 -2.77 -11.25
N ASP A 158 -6.57 -3.00 -10.62
CA ASP A 158 -7.03 -4.33 -10.24
C ASP A 158 -7.12 -5.26 -11.45
N LYS A 159 -7.75 -4.81 -12.54
CA LYS A 159 -7.84 -5.59 -13.78
C LYS A 159 -6.46 -5.88 -14.36
N PHE A 160 -5.57 -4.89 -14.38
CA PHE A 160 -4.22 -5.04 -14.91
C PHE A 160 -3.45 -6.14 -14.15
N LEU A 161 -3.42 -6.04 -12.82
CA LEU A 161 -2.71 -6.99 -11.96
C LEU A 161 -3.35 -8.38 -12.00
N HIS A 162 -4.69 -8.44 -12.05
CA HIS A 162 -5.43 -9.70 -12.16
C HIS A 162 -5.15 -10.46 -13.47
N ASN A 163 -4.92 -9.73 -14.56
CA ASN A 163 -4.60 -10.31 -15.86
C ASN A 163 -3.14 -10.81 -15.98
N SER A 164 -2.28 -10.54 -14.99
CA SER A 164 -0.91 -11.05 -15.00
C SER A 164 -0.91 -12.58 -14.92
N LYS A 165 0.00 -13.21 -15.67
CA LYS A 165 0.21 -14.67 -15.62
C LYS A 165 0.68 -15.16 -14.25
N TYR A 166 1.09 -14.25 -13.36
CA TYR A 166 1.52 -14.54 -11.99
C TYR A 166 0.43 -14.28 -10.94
N TRP A 167 -0.80 -13.99 -11.34
CA TRP A 167 -1.90 -13.81 -10.39
C TRP A 167 -2.00 -14.99 -9.41
N GLY A 168 -2.02 -14.69 -8.11
CA GLY A 168 -2.07 -15.69 -7.03
C GLY A 168 -0.77 -16.48 -6.77
N ARG A 169 0.29 -16.24 -7.54
CA ARG A 169 1.62 -16.87 -7.36
C ARG A 169 2.51 -16.04 -6.46
N VAL A 170 3.33 -16.73 -5.68
CA VAL A 170 4.34 -16.15 -4.78
C VAL A 170 5.70 -16.22 -5.45
N GLY A 171 6.32 -15.08 -5.68
CA GLY A 171 7.61 -14.89 -6.34
C GLY A 171 8.39 -13.74 -5.70
N ALA A 172 9.26 -13.07 -6.45
CA ALA A 172 9.95 -11.85 -6.03
C ALA A 172 9.82 -10.80 -7.14
N PHE A 173 8.81 -9.94 -7.03
CA PHE A 173 8.45 -8.95 -8.05
C PHE A 173 9.11 -7.61 -7.74
N GLU A 174 9.95 -7.10 -8.66
CA GLU A 174 10.68 -5.86 -8.44
C GLU A 174 9.73 -4.65 -8.32
N GLY A 175 10.10 -3.72 -7.42
CA GLY A 175 9.33 -2.56 -7.04
C GLY A 175 8.60 -2.81 -5.73
N ALA A 176 9.13 -2.22 -4.64
CA ALA A 176 8.56 -2.29 -3.30
C ALA A 176 9.15 -1.21 -2.37
N GLY A 177 8.48 -0.90 -1.26
CA GLY A 177 9.03 -0.03 -0.22
C GLY A 177 9.44 1.35 -0.75
N TYR A 178 8.63 1.96 -1.61
CA TYR A 178 8.92 3.25 -2.26
C TYR A 178 10.12 3.22 -3.25
N GLU A 179 10.79 2.09 -3.40
CA GLU A 179 11.92 1.91 -4.32
C GLU A 179 11.49 1.16 -5.57
N SER A 180 11.65 1.82 -6.72
CA SER A 180 11.26 1.26 -8.02
C SER A 180 12.16 0.11 -8.48
N LYS A 181 13.37 -0.02 -7.91
CA LYS A 181 14.39 -0.99 -8.29
C LYS A 181 15.12 -1.51 -7.05
N GLY A 182 15.61 -2.74 -7.12
CA GLY A 182 16.44 -3.34 -6.06
C GLY A 182 15.67 -3.84 -4.84
N LEU A 183 14.41 -3.45 -4.64
CA LEU A 183 13.50 -4.06 -3.68
C LEU A 183 12.42 -4.87 -4.36
N PHE A 184 12.00 -5.96 -3.71
CA PHE A 184 11.06 -6.93 -4.26
C PHE A 184 9.92 -7.21 -3.27
N ARG A 185 8.72 -7.42 -3.81
CA ARG A 185 7.52 -7.84 -3.08
C ARG A 185 7.11 -9.27 -3.45
N PRO A 186 6.34 -9.97 -2.58
CA PRO A 186 6.06 -11.40 -2.70
C PRO A 186 5.04 -11.78 -3.79
N MET A 187 4.12 -10.89 -4.12
CA MET A 187 3.02 -11.17 -5.05
C MET A 187 2.74 -9.96 -5.95
N ILE A 188 2.08 -10.21 -7.09
CA ILE A 188 1.79 -9.14 -8.06
C ILE A 188 0.92 -8.04 -7.46
N ASP A 189 0.03 -8.40 -6.54
CA ASP A 189 -0.86 -7.52 -5.81
C ASP A 189 -1.01 -7.94 -4.34
N CYS A 190 -1.33 -6.97 -3.50
CA CYS A 190 -1.48 -7.08 -2.06
C CYS A 190 -2.25 -5.86 -1.55
N LEU A 191 -2.92 -5.99 -0.40
CA LEU A 191 -3.44 -4.82 0.32
C LEU A 191 -2.34 -3.80 0.69
N MET A 192 -1.08 -4.23 0.82
CA MET A 192 0.07 -3.34 1.04
C MET A 192 0.60 -2.72 -0.27
N PHE A 193 0.09 -3.14 -1.44
CA PHE A 193 0.56 -2.67 -2.75
C PHE A 193 -0.41 -1.69 -3.40
N SER A 194 -1.70 -2.02 -3.47
CA SER A 194 -2.64 -1.17 -4.20
C SER A 194 -3.97 -1.03 -3.48
N LYS A 195 -4.62 0.12 -3.70
CA LYS A 195 -5.94 0.41 -3.13
C LYS A 195 -6.99 -0.58 -3.62
N GLY A 196 -8.02 -0.79 -2.81
CA GLY A 196 -9.15 -1.65 -3.18
C GLY A 196 -9.56 -2.60 -2.07
N ASN A 197 -10.64 -3.34 -2.34
CA ASN A 197 -11.07 -4.44 -1.48
C ASN A 197 -10.39 -5.73 -1.96
N LYS A 198 -9.32 -6.12 -1.28
CA LYS A 198 -8.50 -7.28 -1.63
C LYS A 198 -7.80 -7.85 -0.39
N PRO A 199 -7.37 -9.12 -0.41
CA PRO A 199 -6.68 -9.71 0.71
C PRO A 199 -5.22 -9.22 0.81
N PHE A 200 -4.62 -9.48 1.96
CA PHE A 200 -3.16 -9.49 2.08
C PHE A 200 -2.56 -10.59 1.18
N CYS A 201 -1.35 -10.38 0.70
CA CYS A 201 -0.61 -11.43 0.00
C CYS A 201 -0.22 -12.55 0.99
N LYS A 202 0.10 -13.74 0.47
CA LYS A 202 0.44 -14.92 1.29
C LYS A 202 1.60 -14.69 2.28
N ALA A 203 2.57 -13.85 1.94
CA ALA A 203 3.67 -13.52 2.86
C ALA A 203 3.21 -12.60 4.00
N CYS A 204 2.37 -11.59 3.69
CA CYS A 204 1.72 -10.74 4.69
C CYS A 204 0.79 -11.54 5.61
N GLU A 205 -0.04 -12.43 5.05
CA GLU A 205 -0.90 -13.33 5.85
C GLU A 205 -0.06 -14.17 6.82
N ASN A 206 1.03 -14.77 6.34
CA ASN A 206 1.94 -15.53 7.20
C ASN A 206 2.59 -14.66 8.28
N ALA A 207 2.98 -13.42 7.96
CA ALA A 207 3.54 -12.49 8.93
C ALA A 207 2.53 -12.10 10.01
N ILE A 208 1.29 -11.79 9.62
CA ILE A 208 0.19 -11.48 10.54
C ILE A 208 -0.08 -12.68 11.46
N ILE A 209 -0.18 -13.89 10.91
CA ILE A 209 -0.40 -15.11 11.71
C ILE A 209 0.75 -15.33 12.71
N ARG A 210 2.01 -15.13 12.29
CA ARG A 210 3.16 -15.21 13.21
C ARG A 210 3.07 -14.19 14.34
N MET A 211 2.68 -12.95 14.02
CA MET A 211 2.51 -11.90 15.01
C MET A 211 1.40 -12.26 16.00
N MET A 212 0.24 -12.68 15.52
CA MET A 212 -0.87 -13.14 16.36
C MET A 212 -0.41 -14.25 17.31
N LYS A 213 0.36 -15.23 16.81
CA LYS A 213 0.91 -16.31 17.63
C LYS A 213 1.85 -15.82 18.71
N SER A 214 2.73 -14.85 18.42
CA SER A 214 3.66 -14.31 19.42
C SER A 214 2.99 -13.57 20.59
N TYR A 215 1.72 -13.18 20.46
CA TYR A 215 0.94 -12.58 21.56
C TYR A 215 0.17 -13.62 22.40
N ILE A 216 -0.01 -14.85 21.93
CA ILE A 216 -0.86 -15.87 22.56
C ILE A 216 -0.10 -17.12 23.03
N GLU A 217 1.12 -17.34 22.52
CA GLU A 217 2.03 -18.45 22.86
C GLU A 217 3.25 -17.94 23.65
#